data_AF-A0A9P5UUG9-F1
#
_entry.id   AF-A0A9P5UUG9-F1
#
_cell.length_a   1.000
_cell.length_b   1.000
_cell.length_c   1.000
_cell.angle_alpha   90.00
_cell.angle_beta   90.00
_cell.angle_gamma   90.00
#
_symmetry.space_group_name_H-M   'P 1'
#
loop_
_entity.id
_entity.type
_entity.pdbx_description
1 polymer ?
#
loop_
_entity_poly.entity_id
_entity_poly.type
_entity_poly.pdbx_seq_one_letter_code
_entity_poly.pdbx_strand_id
1 'polypeptide(L)'
;MGSAGFLGQHQYDGPRLLNHLKALNIRLQGFHFSLYREAGANAALDELMMTDGMGAGSTEWDFANGSLTPKLMQHIRQLPNMVTSLTFHDPLLSHHAAMPLLHQYLCDHNSSHLLHLRAPQATYPIAHMDLFRRIPEPINILKSFDRAAALAEIKATPRGVWKCRNLETLHIGFEIPGGWGTRHQPEQSRVVFGYIARVLPRLCELFIHTQVENHVFPFQKLRLEGGFCLLAKLKWLERLQICDQRTPLPPKQLHDLEWMVSVGWTEKGRDKRRRAMAPWRKPILLEDEKEAKRVASIERLCSGSGSTGNGSRGGSGVSKGMKWGSTVDEALKEELRHLGRLLDVKLWLDEMVSPESSGDGSENRPWPSLRMIAIACNRVYGSPPLSEFYRLERAREYARYENRR
;
A
#
# COMPACT_ATOMS: atom_id res chain seq x y z
N MET A 1 -19.32 39.96 16.71
CA MET A 1 -18.91 38.60 17.13
C MET A 1 -17.46 38.68 17.56
N GLY A 2 -17.21 38.69 18.87
CA GLY A 2 -15.87 38.88 19.44
C GLY A 2 -15.06 37.58 19.35
N SER A 3 -13.85 37.68 18.81
CA SER A 3 -12.82 36.65 18.96
C SER A 3 -12.46 36.54 20.44
N ALA A 4 -12.95 35.50 21.10
CA ALA A 4 -12.50 35.17 22.44
C ALA A 4 -11.01 34.83 22.36
N GLY A 5 -10.15 35.67 22.95
CA GLY A 5 -8.72 35.42 23.05
C GLY A 5 -8.49 34.07 23.74
N PHE A 6 -7.99 33.10 22.98
CA PHE A 6 -7.57 31.82 23.54
C PHE A 6 -6.52 32.09 24.62
N LEU A 7 -6.86 31.70 25.85
CA LEU A 7 -6.02 31.74 27.04
C LEU A 7 -4.63 31.19 26.71
N GLY A 8 -3.59 31.87 27.21
CA GLY A 8 -2.19 31.63 26.88
C GLY A 8 -1.82 30.16 26.78
N GLN A 9 -1.46 29.72 25.58
CA GLN A 9 -0.90 28.39 25.37
C GLN A 9 0.44 28.33 26.10
N HIS A 10 0.47 27.62 27.23
CA HIS A 10 1.71 27.26 27.90
C HIS A 10 2.49 26.33 26.98
N GLN A 11 3.50 26.87 26.31
CA GLN A 11 4.42 26.10 25.47
C GLN A 11 5.15 25.09 26.36
N TYR A 12 5.11 23.81 25.99
CA TYR A 12 5.79 22.77 26.75
C TYR A 12 7.32 22.86 26.56
N ASP A 13 8.07 22.82 27.66
CA ASP A 13 9.54 22.85 27.63
C ASP A 13 10.10 21.43 27.38
N GLY A 14 10.11 21.03 26.11
CA GLY A 14 10.64 19.75 25.64
C GLY A 14 12.09 19.46 26.08
N PRO A 15 13.05 20.39 25.90
CA PRO A 15 14.43 20.20 26.34
C PRO A 15 14.56 19.90 27.84
N ARG A 16 13.75 20.54 28.69
CA ARG A 16 13.75 20.25 30.13
C ARG A 16 13.30 18.82 30.43
N LEU A 17 12.24 18.33 29.78
CA LEU A 17 11.82 16.93 29.92
C LEU A 17 12.94 15.98 29.50
N LEU A 18 13.57 16.24 28.35
CA LEU A 18 14.60 15.36 27.83
C LEU A 18 15.82 15.30 28.76
N ASN A 19 16.27 16.46 29.24
CA ASN A 19 17.36 16.55 30.21
C ASN A 19 17.02 15.83 31.52
N HIS A 20 15.76 15.90 31.96
CA HIS A 20 15.29 15.14 33.12
C HIS A 20 15.34 13.63 32.86
N LEU A 21 14.85 13.15 31.71
CA LEU A 21 14.90 11.73 31.35
C LEU A 21 16.33 11.21 31.26
N LYS A 22 17.26 12.00 30.70
CA LYS A 22 18.70 11.68 30.70
C LYS A 22 19.27 11.58 32.11
N ALA A 23 18.92 12.52 32.98
CA ALA A 23 19.40 12.55 34.36
C ALA A 23 18.92 11.33 35.17
N LEU A 24 17.78 10.73 34.81
CA LEU A 24 17.28 9.51 35.44
C LEU A 24 18.10 8.25 35.06
N ASN A 25 18.93 8.31 34.00
CA ASN A 25 19.75 7.20 33.51
C ASN A 25 18.95 5.90 33.26
N ILE A 26 17.70 6.03 32.81
CA ILE A 26 16.82 4.89 32.51
C ILE A 26 17.07 4.46 31.07
N ARG A 27 17.33 3.17 30.86
CA ARG A 27 17.36 2.58 29.51
C ARG A 27 15.94 2.38 29.01
N LEU A 28 15.48 3.29 28.16
CA LEU A 28 14.18 3.17 27.51
C LEU A 28 14.24 2.08 26.43
N GLN A 29 13.26 1.17 26.43
CA GLN A 29 13.07 0.19 25.34
C GLN A 29 12.27 0.79 24.19
N GLY A 30 11.38 1.73 24.50
CA GLY A 30 10.59 2.51 23.57
C GLY A 30 10.10 3.78 24.27
N PHE A 31 9.78 4.79 23.48
CA PHE A 31 9.15 6.02 23.96
C PHE A 31 8.23 6.56 22.87
N HIS A 32 7.11 7.14 23.28
CA HIS A 32 6.23 7.89 22.40
C HIS A 32 5.95 9.24 23.04
N PHE A 33 6.14 10.31 22.28
CA PHE A 33 5.84 11.66 22.73
C PHE A 33 4.98 12.37 21.69
N SER A 34 3.91 13.01 22.13
CA SER A 34 3.02 13.76 21.27
C SER A 34 2.44 14.97 21.99
N LEU A 35 2.67 16.16 21.44
CA LEU A 35 1.98 17.39 21.82
C LEU A 35 0.85 17.63 20.82
N TYR A 36 -0.35 17.75 21.36
CA TYR A 36 -1.54 18.03 20.58
C TYR A 36 -1.44 19.42 19.93
N ARG A 37 -1.57 19.50 18.60
CA ARG A 37 -1.58 20.73 17.78
C ARG A 37 -0.26 21.52 17.68
N GLU A 38 0.86 21.00 18.16
CA GLU A 38 2.18 21.64 18.01
C GLU A 38 3.14 20.79 17.16
N ALA A 39 2.81 20.58 15.87
CA ALA A 39 3.63 19.75 14.97
C ALA A 39 5.11 20.18 14.92
N GLY A 40 5.39 21.49 14.98
CA GLY A 40 6.76 22.01 15.03
C GLY A 40 7.50 21.67 16.33
N ALA A 41 6.82 21.67 17.48
CA ALA A 41 7.43 21.31 18.76
C ALA A 41 7.71 19.79 18.84
N ASN A 42 6.79 18.96 18.33
CA ASN A 42 7.00 17.51 18.22
C ASN A 42 8.22 17.19 17.36
N ALA A 43 8.30 17.80 16.17
CA ALA A 43 9.44 17.59 15.27
C ALA A 43 10.77 17.99 15.90
N ALA A 44 10.82 19.11 16.64
CA ALA A 44 12.03 19.55 17.32
C ALA A 44 12.45 18.61 18.46
N LEU A 45 11.48 18.08 19.22
CA LEU A 45 11.79 17.10 20.26
C LEU A 45 12.24 15.77 19.67
N ASP A 46 11.57 15.28 18.63
CA ASP A 46 11.95 14.05 17.93
C ASP A 46 13.36 14.16 17.34
N GLU A 47 13.70 15.32 16.76
CA GLU A 47 15.06 15.62 16.27
C GLU A 47 16.06 15.58 17.43
N LEU A 48 15.76 16.23 18.56
CA LEU A 48 16.62 16.28 19.75
C LEU A 48 16.85 14.88 20.36
N MET A 49 15.81 14.05 20.43
CA MET A 49 15.89 12.68 20.95
C MET A 49 16.74 11.75 20.08
N MET A 50 16.72 11.97 18.77
CA MET A 50 17.55 11.23 17.81
C MET A 50 19.01 11.67 17.88
N THR A 51 19.28 12.98 17.96
CA THR A 51 20.66 13.51 17.97
C THR A 51 21.41 13.20 19.26
N ASP A 52 20.71 13.14 20.39
CA ASP A 52 21.34 12.96 21.70
C ASP A 52 21.61 11.50 22.08
N GLY A 53 21.45 10.57 21.15
CA GLY A 53 21.81 9.16 21.33
C GLY A 53 20.87 8.35 22.23
N MET A 54 19.84 8.97 22.84
CA MET A 54 18.85 8.26 23.65
C MET A 54 18.09 7.20 22.85
N GLY A 55 17.86 7.45 21.56
CA GLY A 55 17.20 6.52 20.66
C GLY A 55 18.13 5.58 19.88
N ALA A 56 19.45 5.71 19.99
CA ALA A 56 20.38 4.92 19.18
C ALA A 56 20.28 3.40 19.43
N GLY A 57 19.69 2.99 20.55
CA GLY A 57 19.39 1.61 20.90
C GLY A 57 17.99 1.11 20.50
N SER A 58 17.10 2.00 20.05
CA SER A 58 15.69 1.66 19.84
C SER A 58 15.47 1.01 18.48
N THR A 59 14.79 -0.13 18.49
CA THR A 59 14.32 -0.80 17.27
C THR A 59 12.91 -0.39 16.89
N GLU A 60 12.18 0.25 17.81
CA GLU A 60 10.78 0.63 17.63
C GLU A 60 10.64 2.15 17.70
N TRP A 61 9.88 2.70 16.75
CA TRP A 61 9.72 4.14 16.60
C TRP A 61 8.27 4.47 16.28
N ASP A 62 7.66 5.28 17.14
CA ASP A 62 6.26 5.68 17.04
C ASP A 62 6.15 7.20 16.86
N PHE A 63 5.73 7.62 15.67
CA PHE A 63 5.62 9.03 15.30
C PHE A 63 4.19 9.53 15.45
N ALA A 64 4.07 10.68 16.10
CA ALA A 64 2.82 11.43 16.25
C ALA A 64 2.61 12.42 15.11
N ASN A 65 1.53 13.19 15.21
CA ASN A 65 1.08 14.09 14.14
C ASN A 65 2.14 15.08 13.69
N GLY A 66 2.41 15.11 12.38
CA GLY A 66 3.36 16.02 11.74
C GLY A 66 4.84 15.78 12.07
N SER A 67 5.17 14.74 12.84
CA SER A 67 6.56 14.46 13.28
C SER A 67 7.49 14.02 12.15
N LEU A 68 6.96 13.46 11.06
CA LEU A 68 7.79 12.87 10.00
C LEU A 68 8.43 13.92 9.09
N THR A 69 9.42 14.63 9.62
CA THR A 69 10.17 15.63 8.86
C THR A 69 11.23 14.98 7.95
N PRO A 70 11.67 15.68 6.89
CA PRO A 70 12.81 15.25 6.07
C PRO A 70 14.06 14.93 6.88
N LYS A 71 14.35 15.74 7.91
CA LYS A 71 15.48 15.52 8.80
C LYS A 71 15.34 14.25 9.61
N LEU A 72 14.17 13.99 10.18
CA LEU A 72 13.93 12.78 10.97
C LEU A 72 14.07 11.52 10.13
N MET A 73 13.52 11.54 8.91
CA MET A 73 13.69 10.46 7.95
C MET A 73 15.14 10.27 7.52
N GLN A 74 15.90 11.35 7.38
CA GLN A 74 17.34 11.27 7.14
C GLN A 74 18.08 10.59 8.31
N HIS A 75 17.72 10.89 9.56
CA HIS A 75 18.30 10.22 10.73
C HIS A 75 17.94 8.73 10.76
N ILE A 76 16.66 8.38 10.57
CA ILE A 76 16.22 6.97 10.51
C ILE A 76 17.00 6.20 9.43
N ARG A 77 17.25 6.83 8.28
CA ARG A 77 18.08 6.25 7.21
C ARG A 77 19.54 6.10 7.58
N GLN A 78 20.06 6.84 8.56
CA GLN A 78 21.45 6.72 9.00
C GLN A 78 21.63 5.67 10.10
N LEU A 79 20.55 5.24 10.77
CA LEU A 79 20.61 4.21 11.80
C LEU A 79 20.89 2.84 11.15
N PRO A 80 22.05 2.20 11.43
CA PRO A 80 22.41 0.95 10.79
C PRO A 80 21.62 -0.21 11.40
N ASN A 81 20.70 -0.79 10.62
CA ASN A 81 20.12 -2.12 10.87
C ASN A 81 19.33 -2.29 12.18
N MET A 82 18.72 -1.22 12.69
CA MET A 82 18.03 -1.28 13.98
C MET A 82 16.53 -1.18 13.91
N VAL A 83 15.98 -0.41 12.97
CA VAL A 83 14.54 -0.14 12.97
C VAL A 83 13.76 -1.36 12.50
N THR A 84 13.10 -2.03 13.43
CA THR A 84 12.20 -3.17 13.20
C THR A 84 10.74 -2.75 13.18
N SER A 85 10.36 -1.70 13.90
CA SER A 85 8.97 -1.21 13.97
C SER A 85 8.89 0.28 13.69
N LEU A 86 7.99 0.67 12.76
CA LEU A 86 7.61 2.04 12.48
C LEU A 86 6.10 2.21 12.60
N THR A 87 5.65 3.07 13.53
CA THR A 87 4.24 3.41 13.69
C THR A 87 3.99 4.89 13.40
N PHE A 88 2.89 5.18 12.73
CA PHE A 88 2.42 6.54 12.43
C PHE A 88 0.98 6.71 12.93
N HIS A 89 0.78 7.64 13.85
CA HIS A 89 -0.52 7.92 14.50
C HIS A 89 -1.22 9.17 13.97
N ASP A 90 -0.85 9.66 12.79
CA ASP A 90 -1.38 10.93 12.30
C ASP A 90 -2.56 10.75 11.33
N PRO A 91 -3.79 11.15 11.71
CA PRO A 91 -4.93 11.24 10.79
C PRO A 91 -4.74 12.32 9.72
N LEU A 92 -3.86 13.30 9.95
CA LEU A 92 -3.58 14.40 9.04
C LEU A 92 -2.36 14.15 8.12
N LEU A 93 -1.66 13.01 8.26
CA LEU A 93 -0.57 12.56 7.35
C LEU A 93 -1.03 12.37 5.89
N SER A 94 -2.28 12.69 5.57
CA SER A 94 -2.72 13.07 4.22
C SER A 94 -1.83 14.12 3.54
N HIS A 95 -0.95 14.79 4.27
CA HIS A 95 0.05 15.70 3.73
C HIS A 95 1.14 14.97 2.93
N HIS A 96 1.07 15.15 1.61
CA HIS A 96 1.97 14.62 0.59
C HIS A 96 3.47 14.62 0.99
N ALA A 97 3.96 15.63 1.71
CA ALA A 97 5.39 15.81 1.99
C ALA A 97 6.12 14.62 2.66
N ALA A 98 5.47 13.87 3.56
CA ALA A 98 6.10 12.78 4.29
C ALA A 98 6.17 11.46 3.48
N MET A 99 5.27 11.29 2.51
CA MET A 99 5.13 10.04 1.78
C MET A 99 6.29 9.72 0.81
N PRO A 100 6.87 10.69 0.09
CA PRO A 100 8.10 10.46 -0.66
C PRO A 100 9.25 9.98 0.21
N LEU A 101 9.37 10.50 1.43
CA LEU A 101 10.43 10.10 2.36
C LEU A 101 10.21 8.66 2.85
N LEU A 102 8.98 8.32 3.23
CA LEU A 102 8.63 6.94 3.58
C LEU A 102 8.88 5.99 2.40
N HIS A 103 8.48 6.36 1.18
CA HIS A 103 8.77 5.57 -0.01
C HIS A 103 10.27 5.38 -0.23
N GLN A 104 11.06 6.45 -0.11
CA GLN A 104 12.52 6.37 -0.24
C GLN A 104 13.12 5.44 0.80
N TYR A 105 12.72 5.56 2.07
CA TYR A 105 13.18 4.68 3.14
C TYR A 105 12.82 3.21 2.87
N LEU A 106 11.56 2.92 2.52
CA LEU A 106 11.12 1.55 2.23
C LEU A 106 11.85 0.95 1.02
N CYS A 107 12.28 1.77 0.06
CA CYS A 107 13.09 1.34 -1.09
C CYS A 107 14.60 1.31 -0.80
N ASP A 108 15.05 1.84 0.34
CA ASP A 108 16.43 1.86 0.79
C ASP A 108 16.81 0.53 1.45
N HIS A 109 18.08 0.16 1.37
CA HIS A 109 18.61 -1.07 1.97
C HIS A 109 18.43 -1.14 3.48
N ASN A 110 18.43 0.01 4.13
CA ASN A 110 18.32 0.11 5.60
C ASN A 110 16.92 -0.30 6.10
N SER A 111 15.91 -0.38 5.23
CA SER A 111 14.59 -0.92 5.59
C SER A 111 14.51 -2.45 5.58
N SER A 112 15.57 -3.17 5.21
CA SER A 112 15.57 -4.64 5.15
C SER A 112 15.29 -5.34 6.50
N HIS A 113 15.52 -4.64 7.61
CA HIS A 113 15.26 -5.09 8.98
C HIS A 113 13.87 -4.71 9.48
N LEU A 114 13.10 -3.93 8.73
CA LEU A 114 11.75 -3.52 9.12
C LEU A 114 10.81 -4.74 9.11
N LEU A 115 10.23 -5.06 10.26
CA LEU A 115 9.28 -6.14 10.49
C LEU A 115 7.84 -5.61 10.59
N HIS A 116 7.65 -4.41 11.14
CA HIS A 116 6.32 -3.85 11.36
C HIS A 116 6.23 -2.41 10.83
N LEU A 117 5.28 -2.18 9.93
CA LEU A 117 4.90 -0.85 9.47
C LEU A 117 3.43 -0.63 9.81
N ARG A 118 3.15 0.22 10.79
CA ARG A 118 1.81 0.52 11.27
C ARG A 118 1.46 1.98 11.01
N ALA A 119 0.82 2.24 9.88
CA ALA A 119 0.31 3.55 9.51
C ALA A 119 -1.22 3.50 9.31
N PRO A 120 -2.01 3.15 10.36
CA PRO A 120 -3.46 2.97 10.25
C PRO A 120 -4.22 4.24 9.86
N GLN A 121 -3.52 5.37 9.83
CA GLN A 121 -4.03 6.67 9.45
C GLN A 121 -3.39 7.30 8.20
N ALA A 122 -2.26 6.76 7.74
CA ALA A 122 -1.59 7.29 6.56
C ALA A 122 -2.11 6.66 5.26
N THR A 123 -2.13 7.44 4.19
CA THR A 123 -2.42 6.97 2.84
C THR A 123 -1.17 6.96 1.98
N TYR A 124 -0.89 5.83 1.35
CA TYR A 124 0.27 5.62 0.51
C TYR A 124 -0.08 5.79 -0.98
N PRO A 125 0.66 6.61 -1.74
CA PRO A 125 0.37 6.79 -3.17
C PRO A 125 0.58 5.50 -3.97
N ILE A 126 -0.49 4.97 -4.59
CA ILE A 126 -0.40 3.75 -5.43
C ILE A 126 0.58 3.97 -6.60
N ALA A 127 0.75 5.21 -7.05
CA ALA A 127 1.66 5.55 -8.13
C ALA A 127 3.13 5.18 -7.84
N HIS A 128 3.52 5.08 -6.56
CA HIS A 128 4.84 4.62 -6.14
C HIS A 128 5.02 3.09 -6.29
N MET A 129 3.91 2.34 -6.32
CA MET A 129 3.88 0.88 -6.48
C MET A 129 3.66 0.47 -7.95
N ASP A 130 3.10 1.35 -8.78
CA ASP A 130 2.91 1.13 -10.22
C ASP A 130 4.25 1.24 -10.97
N LEU A 131 5.08 0.21 -10.87
CA LEU A 131 6.42 0.17 -11.46
C LEU A 131 6.40 0.48 -12.97
N PHE A 132 5.34 0.08 -13.68
CA PHE A 132 5.28 0.12 -15.14
C PHE A 132 4.45 1.27 -15.74
N ARG A 133 3.86 2.18 -14.95
CA ARG A 133 2.94 3.25 -15.46
C ARG A 133 1.68 2.66 -16.10
N ARG A 134 1.14 1.57 -15.54
CA ARG A 134 -0.05 0.91 -16.08
C ARG A 134 -1.34 1.58 -15.63
N ILE A 135 -1.33 2.28 -14.50
CA ILE A 135 -2.48 3.06 -14.05
C ILE A 135 -2.53 4.34 -14.91
N PRO A 136 -3.61 4.57 -15.69
CA PRO A 136 -3.71 5.75 -16.52
C PRO A 136 -3.76 7.00 -15.64
N GLU A 137 -3.08 8.05 -16.10
CA GLU A 137 -3.21 9.37 -15.49
C GLU A 137 -4.69 9.80 -15.59
N PRO A 138 -5.28 10.36 -14.52
CA PRO A 138 -6.70 10.75 -14.52
C PRO A 138 -6.98 11.76 -15.64
N ILE A 139 -7.77 11.34 -16.63
CA ILE A 139 -7.95 12.07 -17.90
C ILE A 139 -8.75 13.37 -17.72
N ASN A 140 -9.61 13.51 -16.68
CA ASN A 140 -10.68 14.51 -16.72
C ASN A 140 -11.14 15.13 -15.38
N ILE A 141 -10.24 15.46 -14.46
CA ILE A 141 -10.64 16.18 -13.22
C ILE A 141 -10.15 17.62 -13.27
N LEU A 142 -11.10 18.49 -13.60
CA LEU A 142 -11.03 19.94 -13.61
C LEU A 142 -10.78 20.50 -12.20
N LYS A 143 -9.75 21.35 -12.07
CA LYS A 143 -9.67 22.48 -11.12
C LYS A 143 -9.41 22.24 -9.61
N SER A 144 -8.62 21.26 -9.18
CA SER A 144 -7.98 21.37 -7.84
C SER A 144 -6.56 21.94 -7.96
N PHE A 145 -6.27 23.00 -7.20
CA PHE A 145 -4.95 23.66 -7.15
C PHE A 145 -3.82 22.68 -6.74
N ASP A 146 -4.17 21.63 -6.00
CA ASP A 146 -3.22 20.58 -5.57
C ASP A 146 -2.84 19.57 -6.65
N ARG A 147 -3.52 19.52 -7.80
CA ARG A 147 -3.28 18.46 -8.81
C ARG A 147 -1.91 18.56 -9.44
N ALA A 148 -1.47 19.77 -9.81
CA ALA A 148 -0.19 19.95 -10.48
C ALA A 148 0.96 19.59 -9.54
N ALA A 149 0.85 19.96 -8.26
CA ALA A 149 1.80 19.58 -7.22
C ALA A 149 1.82 18.08 -7.00
N ALA A 150 0.67 17.43 -6.79
CA ALA A 150 0.60 15.98 -6.59
C ALA A 150 1.10 15.19 -7.81
N LEU A 151 0.77 15.61 -9.04
CA LEU A 151 1.29 14.96 -10.25
C LEU A 151 2.78 15.21 -10.44
N ALA A 152 3.27 16.43 -10.17
CA ALA A 152 4.69 16.74 -10.22
C ALA A 152 5.46 15.90 -9.20
N GLU A 153 4.93 15.74 -7.99
CA GLU A 153 5.51 14.94 -6.93
C GLU A 153 5.51 13.44 -7.26
N ILE A 154 4.40 12.91 -7.79
CA ILE A 154 4.32 11.53 -8.29
C ILE A 154 5.32 11.30 -9.43
N LYS A 155 5.55 12.31 -10.27
CA LYS A 155 6.51 12.25 -11.38
C LYS A 155 7.96 12.41 -10.89
N ALA A 156 8.17 13.19 -9.84
CA ALA A 156 9.48 13.47 -9.25
C ALA A 156 9.97 12.34 -8.35
N THR A 157 9.06 11.66 -7.64
CA THR A 157 9.41 10.56 -6.75
C THR A 157 9.73 9.33 -7.60
N PRO A 158 10.97 8.81 -7.51
CA PRO A 158 11.34 7.61 -8.24
C PRO A 158 10.49 6.46 -7.73
N ARG A 159 10.16 5.53 -8.60
CA ARG A 159 9.46 4.30 -8.21
C ARG A 159 10.46 3.28 -7.77
N GLY A 160 10.06 2.43 -6.84
CA GLY A 160 10.96 1.44 -6.29
C GLY A 160 10.24 0.22 -5.75
N VAL A 161 11.04 -0.81 -5.59
CA VAL A 161 10.65 -2.05 -4.91
C VAL A 161 11.04 -1.90 -3.45
N TRP A 162 10.09 -2.07 -2.53
CA TRP A 162 10.40 -2.06 -1.11
C TRP A 162 11.40 -3.16 -0.78
N LYS A 163 12.41 -2.82 0.04
CA LYS A 163 13.49 -3.73 0.45
C LYS A 163 13.17 -4.47 1.74
N CYS A 164 12.15 -4.05 2.48
CA CYS A 164 11.63 -4.70 3.69
C CYS A 164 10.89 -6.03 3.39
N ARG A 165 11.54 -7.00 2.73
CA ARG A 165 10.89 -8.28 2.34
C ARG A 165 10.48 -9.16 3.53
N ASN A 166 11.08 -8.92 4.70
CA ASN A 166 10.78 -9.60 5.95
C ASN A 166 9.66 -8.92 6.75
N LEU A 167 8.97 -7.93 6.16
CA LEU A 167 7.85 -7.28 6.83
C LEU A 167 6.76 -8.31 7.16
N GLU A 168 6.41 -8.38 8.44
CA GLU A 168 5.39 -9.26 9.00
C GLU A 168 4.06 -8.51 9.20
N THR A 169 4.10 -7.22 9.51
CA THR A 169 2.90 -6.40 9.72
C THR A 169 2.89 -5.19 8.79
N LEU A 170 1.81 -5.02 8.05
CA LEU A 170 1.56 -3.84 7.20
C LEU A 170 0.16 -3.30 7.46
N HIS A 171 0.05 -2.17 8.17
CA HIS A 171 -1.19 -1.41 8.29
C HIS A 171 -1.04 -0.12 7.50
N ILE A 172 -1.75 0.05 6.39
CA ILE A 172 -1.58 1.22 5.53
C ILE A 172 -2.81 1.47 4.67
N GLY A 173 -3.09 2.73 4.37
CA GLY A 173 -4.11 3.12 3.41
C GLY A 173 -3.48 3.33 2.04
N PHE A 174 -4.28 3.36 0.98
CA PHE A 174 -3.78 3.65 -0.36
C PHE A 174 -4.54 4.81 -1.00
N GLU A 175 -3.78 5.76 -1.53
CA GLU A 175 -4.30 6.92 -2.26
C GLU A 175 -4.40 6.60 -3.76
N ILE A 176 -5.58 6.84 -4.36
CA ILE A 176 -5.78 6.71 -5.80
C ILE A 176 -5.36 8.00 -6.50
N PRO A 177 -4.53 7.92 -7.56
CA PRO A 177 -4.26 9.07 -8.41
C PRO A 177 -5.56 9.69 -8.96
N GLY A 178 -5.73 11.00 -8.75
CA GLY A 178 -6.90 11.76 -9.20
C GLY A 178 -7.93 12.05 -8.11
N GLY A 179 -7.80 11.43 -6.93
CA GLY A 179 -8.63 11.74 -5.78
C GLY A 179 -10.12 11.47 -6.01
N TRP A 180 -10.96 12.34 -5.43
CA TRP A 180 -12.41 12.16 -5.41
C TRP A 180 -13.04 12.14 -6.82
N GLY A 181 -14.03 11.26 -7.01
CA GLY A 181 -14.72 11.10 -8.28
C GLY A 181 -13.96 10.32 -9.35
N THR A 182 -12.68 9.98 -9.12
CA THR A 182 -11.95 9.09 -10.02
C THR A 182 -12.60 7.71 -9.99
N ARG A 183 -13.11 7.26 -11.14
CA ARG A 183 -13.68 5.92 -11.28
C ARG A 183 -12.59 4.90 -10.98
N HIS A 184 -12.85 4.04 -9.98
CA HIS A 184 -12.00 2.90 -9.68
C HIS A 184 -11.74 2.05 -10.94
N GLN A 185 -10.47 1.70 -11.12
CA GLN A 185 -10.02 0.82 -12.19
C GLN A 185 -9.40 -0.45 -11.61
N PRO A 186 -9.74 -1.66 -12.13
CA PRO A 186 -9.19 -2.92 -11.65
C PRO A 186 -7.65 -2.96 -11.63
N GLU A 187 -6.99 -2.25 -12.53
CA GLU A 187 -5.53 -2.05 -12.63
C GLU A 187 -4.94 -1.55 -11.30
N GLN A 188 -5.61 -0.61 -10.62
CA GLN A 188 -5.16 -0.02 -9.37
C GLN A 188 -5.08 -1.09 -8.26
N SER A 189 -6.10 -1.94 -8.19
CA SER A 189 -6.16 -3.08 -7.26
C SER A 189 -5.13 -4.14 -7.58
N ARG A 190 -4.96 -4.46 -8.86
CA ARG A 190 -3.95 -5.43 -9.31
C ARG A 190 -2.53 -4.98 -8.99
N VAL A 191 -2.24 -3.68 -9.12
CA VAL A 191 -0.95 -3.12 -8.70
C VAL A 191 -0.74 -3.30 -7.20
N VAL A 192 -1.69 -2.88 -6.36
CA VAL A 192 -1.52 -2.97 -4.90
C VAL A 192 -1.41 -4.42 -4.43
N PHE A 193 -2.38 -5.27 -4.77
CA PHE A 193 -2.40 -6.66 -4.33
C PHE A 193 -1.24 -7.46 -4.92
N GLY A 194 -0.96 -7.28 -6.21
CA GLY A 194 0.12 -7.99 -6.90
C GLY A 194 1.52 -7.57 -6.41
N TYR A 195 1.69 -6.31 -5.99
CA TYR A 195 2.95 -5.81 -5.45
C TYR A 195 3.15 -6.35 -4.04
N ILE A 196 2.17 -6.18 -3.14
CA ILE A 196 2.25 -6.69 -1.76
C ILE A 196 2.55 -8.18 -1.75
N ALA A 197 1.83 -8.97 -2.56
CA ALA A 197 1.98 -10.42 -2.63
C ALA A 197 3.40 -10.91 -2.99
N ARG A 198 4.17 -10.11 -3.75
CA ARG A 198 5.51 -10.48 -4.24
C ARG A 198 6.63 -9.85 -3.43
N VAL A 199 6.46 -8.57 -3.11
CA VAL A 199 7.48 -7.77 -2.44
C VAL A 199 7.54 -8.11 -0.95
N LEU A 200 6.41 -8.48 -0.34
CA LEU A 200 6.30 -8.78 1.09
C LEU A 200 5.87 -10.24 1.34
N PRO A 201 6.68 -11.23 0.93
CA PRO A 201 6.28 -12.64 0.99
C PRO A 201 6.11 -13.17 2.42
N ARG A 202 6.71 -12.51 3.43
CA ARG A 202 6.67 -12.90 4.86
C ARG A 202 5.53 -12.24 5.65
N LEU A 203 4.61 -11.56 4.97
CA LEU A 203 3.56 -10.81 5.64
C LEU A 203 2.58 -11.74 6.40
N CYS A 204 2.44 -11.49 7.69
CA CYS A 204 1.56 -12.21 8.62
C CYS A 204 0.26 -11.43 8.89
N GLU A 205 0.33 -10.11 8.93
CA GLU A 205 -0.79 -9.22 9.18
C GLU A 205 -0.86 -8.11 8.13
N LEU A 206 -1.97 -8.06 7.40
CA LEU A 206 -2.25 -7.02 6.41
C LEU A 206 -3.53 -6.29 6.77
N PHE A 207 -3.41 -5.00 7.08
CA PHE A 207 -4.54 -4.11 7.25
C PHE A 207 -4.50 -2.99 6.19
N ILE A 208 -5.44 -3.05 5.26
CA ILE A 208 -5.69 -2.00 4.28
C ILE A 208 -6.91 -1.20 4.72
N HIS A 209 -6.70 0.09 4.95
CA HIS A 209 -7.75 1.01 5.40
C HIS A 209 -8.03 2.14 4.40
N THR A 210 -9.08 2.90 4.72
CA THR A 210 -9.60 3.99 3.89
C THR A 210 -9.82 5.20 4.78
N GLN A 211 -8.83 6.08 4.83
CA GLN A 211 -8.85 7.17 5.79
C GLN A 211 -9.61 8.41 5.34
N VAL A 212 -9.90 8.56 4.05
CA VAL A 212 -10.44 9.83 3.61
C VAL A 212 -11.95 9.78 3.67
N GLU A 213 -12.51 10.55 4.61
CA GLU A 213 -13.94 10.80 4.82
C GLU A 213 -14.72 11.07 3.53
N ASN A 214 -14.02 11.39 2.44
CA ASN A 214 -14.56 11.69 1.13
C ASN A 214 -14.18 10.71 0.00
N HIS A 215 -13.16 9.85 0.10
CA HIS A 215 -12.78 8.98 -1.02
C HIS A 215 -13.54 7.65 -1.06
N VAL A 216 -14.00 7.27 -2.25
CA VAL A 216 -14.55 5.93 -2.51
C VAL A 216 -13.39 4.96 -2.49
N PHE A 217 -13.48 3.93 -1.65
CA PHE A 217 -12.42 2.95 -1.52
C PHE A 217 -12.14 2.25 -2.86
N PRO A 218 -10.89 2.26 -3.37
CA PRO A 218 -10.59 1.59 -4.63
C PRO A 218 -10.97 0.12 -4.59
N PHE A 219 -10.81 -0.56 -3.45
CA PHE A 219 -10.94 -2.01 -3.42
C PHE A 219 -12.37 -2.51 -3.11
N GLN A 220 -13.38 -1.63 -3.08
CA GLN A 220 -14.75 -1.97 -2.64
C GLN A 220 -15.38 -3.17 -3.34
N LYS A 221 -15.00 -3.43 -4.59
CA LYS A 221 -15.70 -4.43 -5.40
C LYS A 221 -15.10 -5.83 -5.28
N LEU A 222 -13.88 -5.96 -4.74
CA LEU A 222 -13.11 -7.21 -4.59
C LEU A 222 -13.30 -8.24 -5.74
N ARG A 223 -13.46 -7.75 -6.98
CA ARG A 223 -13.72 -8.59 -8.15
C ARG A 223 -12.49 -9.42 -8.46
N LEU A 224 -12.66 -10.60 -9.04
CA LEU A 224 -11.52 -11.42 -9.50
C LEU A 224 -10.57 -10.60 -10.40
N GLU A 225 -11.11 -9.85 -11.37
CA GLU A 225 -10.33 -8.97 -12.27
C GLU A 225 -9.50 -7.90 -11.54
N GLY A 226 -9.87 -7.55 -10.30
CA GLY A 226 -9.14 -6.63 -9.45
C GLY A 226 -7.92 -7.25 -8.77
N GLY A 227 -7.73 -8.58 -8.90
CA GLY A 227 -6.54 -9.26 -8.39
C GLY A 227 -6.52 -9.48 -6.89
N PHE A 228 -7.66 -9.42 -6.19
CA PHE A 228 -7.71 -9.71 -4.75
C PHE A 228 -7.17 -11.13 -4.44
N CYS A 229 -7.41 -12.08 -5.35
CA CYS A 229 -6.86 -13.43 -5.28
C CYS A 229 -5.33 -13.50 -5.30
N LEU A 230 -4.62 -12.48 -5.79
CA LEU A 230 -3.16 -12.46 -5.78
C LEU A 230 -2.60 -12.50 -4.35
N LEU A 231 -3.34 -11.97 -3.36
CA LEU A 231 -2.94 -12.05 -1.96
C LEU A 231 -2.88 -13.48 -1.43
N ALA A 232 -3.51 -14.46 -2.10
CA ALA A 232 -3.41 -15.88 -1.75
C ALA A 232 -1.98 -16.43 -1.79
N LYS A 233 -1.06 -15.74 -2.48
CA LYS A 233 0.37 -16.06 -2.51
C LYS A 233 1.07 -15.81 -1.17
N LEU A 234 0.49 -15.00 -0.29
CA LEU A 234 1.04 -14.73 1.04
C LEU A 234 0.79 -15.93 1.96
N LYS A 235 1.74 -16.88 1.96
CA LYS A 235 1.60 -18.15 2.69
C LYS A 235 1.57 -17.98 4.21
N TRP A 236 2.20 -16.93 4.72
CA TRP A 236 2.30 -16.63 6.15
C TRP A 236 1.17 -15.73 6.66
N LEU A 237 0.28 -15.26 5.78
CA LEU A 237 -0.78 -14.32 6.15
C LEU A 237 -1.77 -14.99 7.12
N GLU A 238 -1.80 -14.52 8.36
CA GLU A 238 -2.69 -14.98 9.41
C GLU A 238 -3.91 -14.07 9.57
N ARG A 239 -3.74 -12.77 9.31
CA ARG A 239 -4.74 -11.73 9.52
C ARG A 239 -4.85 -10.82 8.31
N LEU A 240 -6.06 -10.70 7.78
CA LEU A 240 -6.37 -9.83 6.65
C LEU A 240 -7.54 -8.90 6.98
N GLN A 241 -7.29 -7.61 7.00
CA GLN A 241 -8.32 -6.60 7.18
C GLN A 241 -8.32 -5.65 5.98
N ILE A 242 -9.48 -5.51 5.34
CA ILE A 242 -9.70 -4.62 4.22
C ILE A 242 -10.94 -3.81 4.59
N CYS A 243 -10.76 -2.69 5.28
CA CYS A 243 -11.87 -1.89 5.77
C CYS A 243 -12.21 -0.76 4.82
N ASP A 244 -13.51 -0.54 4.68
CA ASP A 244 -14.08 0.73 4.27
C ASP A 244 -14.80 1.31 5.49
N GLN A 245 -14.54 2.57 5.84
CA GLN A 245 -15.30 3.26 6.90
C GLN A 245 -16.75 3.51 6.48
N ARG A 246 -17.03 3.54 5.16
CA ARG A 246 -18.37 3.66 4.60
C ARG A 246 -19.01 2.30 4.45
N THR A 247 -20.35 2.28 4.45
CA THR A 247 -21.16 1.07 4.47
C THR A 247 -20.66 0.04 3.45
N PRO A 248 -20.26 -1.17 3.89
CA PRO A 248 -19.81 -2.22 2.98
C PRO A 248 -20.83 -2.45 1.87
N LEU A 249 -20.42 -2.23 0.62
CA LEU A 249 -21.12 -2.85 -0.49
C LEU A 249 -20.64 -4.30 -0.57
N PRO A 250 -21.51 -5.30 -0.31
CA PRO A 250 -21.14 -6.68 -0.45
C PRO A 250 -20.70 -6.98 -1.89
N PRO A 251 -19.87 -8.02 -2.10
CA PRO A 251 -19.42 -8.39 -3.44
C PRO A 251 -20.61 -8.63 -4.36
N LYS A 252 -20.54 -8.14 -5.60
CA LYS A 252 -21.62 -8.33 -6.58
C LYS A 252 -21.81 -9.81 -6.93
N GLN A 253 -20.70 -10.54 -7.04
CA GLN A 253 -20.68 -11.94 -7.41
C GLN A 253 -19.93 -12.74 -6.34
N LEU A 254 -20.51 -13.85 -5.86
CA LEU A 254 -19.87 -14.63 -4.77
C LEU A 254 -18.63 -15.38 -5.23
N HIS A 255 -18.58 -15.78 -6.51
CA HIS A 255 -17.40 -16.47 -7.04
C HIS A 255 -16.13 -15.61 -7.01
N ASP A 256 -16.28 -14.29 -6.79
CA ASP A 256 -15.16 -13.38 -6.51
C ASP A 256 -14.47 -13.66 -5.18
N LEU A 257 -15.15 -14.31 -4.22
CA LEU A 257 -14.63 -14.64 -2.89
C LEU A 257 -14.70 -16.14 -2.55
N GLU A 258 -15.44 -16.96 -3.31
CA GLU A 258 -15.57 -18.40 -3.05
C GLU A 258 -14.20 -19.10 -2.95
N TRP A 259 -13.19 -18.64 -3.69
CA TRP A 259 -11.83 -19.19 -3.65
C TRP A 259 -11.12 -19.05 -2.30
N MET A 260 -11.64 -18.24 -1.38
CA MET A 260 -11.05 -18.03 -0.05
C MET A 260 -11.42 -19.14 0.94
N VAL A 261 -12.43 -19.93 0.62
CA VAL A 261 -13.02 -20.93 1.51
C VAL A 261 -13.05 -22.29 0.83
N SER A 262 -13.06 -23.35 1.63
CA SER A 262 -13.04 -24.74 1.14
C SER A 262 -14.20 -25.06 0.18
N VAL A 263 -15.39 -24.47 0.41
CA VAL A 263 -16.59 -24.66 -0.43
C VAL A 263 -16.33 -24.25 -1.89
N GLY A 264 -15.49 -23.24 -2.12
CA GLY A 264 -15.15 -22.79 -3.47
C GLY A 264 -14.12 -23.66 -4.18
N TRP A 265 -13.53 -24.66 -3.52
CA TRP A 265 -12.47 -25.51 -4.11
C TRP A 265 -13.00 -26.82 -4.66
N THR A 266 -14.32 -27.01 -4.57
CA THR A 266 -15.01 -28.04 -5.31
C THR A 266 -14.80 -27.85 -6.82
N GLU A 267 -14.93 -28.94 -7.59
CA GLU A 267 -14.86 -28.89 -9.06
C GLU A 267 -15.87 -27.88 -9.63
N LYS A 268 -17.07 -27.82 -9.04
CA LYS A 268 -18.10 -26.83 -9.38
C LYS A 268 -17.63 -25.39 -9.13
N GLY A 269 -16.92 -25.13 -8.03
CA GLY A 269 -16.33 -23.82 -7.75
C GLY A 269 -15.22 -23.45 -8.73
N ARG A 270 -14.36 -24.41 -9.09
CA ARG A 270 -13.34 -24.26 -10.14
C ARG A 270 -13.97 -23.95 -11.50
N ASP A 271 -15.00 -24.68 -11.89
CA ASP A 271 -15.75 -24.45 -13.14
C ASP A 271 -16.37 -23.06 -13.19
N LYS A 272 -16.98 -22.59 -12.10
CA LYS A 272 -17.53 -21.24 -12.01
C LYS A 272 -16.45 -20.19 -12.28
N ARG A 273 -15.26 -20.34 -11.68
CA ARG A 273 -14.13 -19.43 -11.92
C ARG A 273 -13.66 -19.49 -13.36
N ARG A 274 -13.48 -20.69 -13.95
CA ARG A 274 -13.12 -20.83 -15.38
C ARG A 274 -14.11 -20.10 -16.28
N ARG A 275 -15.42 -20.22 -16.02
CA ARG A 275 -16.46 -19.49 -16.77
C ARG A 275 -16.37 -17.98 -16.56
N ALA A 276 -16.11 -17.51 -15.33
CA ALA A 276 -15.94 -16.09 -15.04
C ALA A 276 -14.70 -15.48 -15.73
N MET A 277 -13.65 -16.28 -15.93
CA MET A 277 -12.42 -15.88 -16.63
C MET A 277 -12.48 -16.04 -18.15
N ALA A 278 -13.39 -16.86 -18.69
CA ALA A 278 -13.48 -17.10 -20.13
C ALA A 278 -13.56 -15.80 -20.98
N PRO A 279 -14.31 -14.75 -20.56
CA PRO A 279 -14.35 -13.48 -21.29
C PRO A 279 -13.04 -12.67 -21.25
N TRP A 280 -12.05 -13.02 -20.41
CA TRP A 280 -10.83 -12.23 -20.20
C TRP A 280 -9.83 -12.30 -21.35
N ARG A 281 -9.98 -13.25 -22.29
CA ARG A 281 -9.09 -13.36 -23.46
C ARG A 281 -8.98 -12.05 -24.23
N LYS A 282 -10.11 -11.40 -24.52
CA LYS A 282 -10.13 -10.13 -25.26
C LYS A 282 -9.51 -8.96 -24.45
N PRO A 283 -9.89 -8.72 -23.19
CA PRO A 283 -9.22 -7.72 -22.34
C PRO A 283 -7.70 -7.93 -22.20
N ILE A 284 -7.22 -9.17 -22.07
CA ILE A 284 -5.78 -9.48 -21.98
C ILE A 284 -5.05 -9.05 -23.25
N LEU A 285 -5.57 -9.41 -24.43
CA LEU A 285 -4.99 -8.99 -25.71
C LEU A 285 -4.95 -7.45 -25.86
N LEU A 286 -6.03 -6.76 -25.44
CA LEU A 286 -6.05 -5.30 -25.44
C LEU A 286 -5.02 -4.70 -24.48
N GLU A 287 -4.76 -5.34 -23.33
CA GLU A 287 -3.69 -4.92 -22.43
C GLU A 287 -2.29 -5.21 -23.01
N ASP A 288 -2.08 -6.34 -23.71
CA ASP A 288 -0.84 -6.65 -24.41
C ASP A 288 -0.54 -5.59 -25.49
N GLU A 289 -1.53 -5.22 -26.30
CA GLU A 289 -1.39 -4.17 -27.32
C GLU A 289 -1.04 -2.81 -26.70
N LYS A 290 -1.69 -2.44 -25.59
CA LYS A 290 -1.39 -1.21 -24.85
C LYS A 290 0.03 -1.23 -24.28
N GLU A 291 0.43 -2.36 -23.71
CA GLU A 291 1.76 -2.53 -23.13
C GLU A 291 2.85 -2.46 -24.22
N ALA A 292 2.65 -3.12 -25.36
CA ALA A 292 3.56 -3.04 -26.49
C ALA A 292 3.74 -1.60 -27.00
N LYS A 293 2.64 -0.85 -27.14
CA LYS A 293 2.67 0.58 -27.52
C LYS A 293 3.39 1.44 -26.48
N ARG A 294 3.22 1.14 -25.19
CA ARG A 294 3.89 1.83 -24.09
C ARG A 294 5.40 1.58 -24.12
N VAL A 295 5.82 0.31 -24.26
CA VAL A 295 7.23 -0.08 -24.35
C VAL A 295 7.90 0.56 -25.57
N ALA A 296 7.31 0.46 -26.76
CA ALA A 296 7.84 1.08 -27.98
C ALA A 296 7.94 2.61 -27.87
N SER A 297 7.02 3.26 -27.14
CA SER A 297 7.11 4.70 -26.87
C SER A 297 8.28 5.06 -25.96
N ILE A 298 8.58 4.24 -24.96
CA ILE A 298 9.74 4.43 -24.08
C ILE A 298 11.05 4.21 -24.85
N GLU A 299 11.13 3.16 -25.66
CA GLU A 299 12.31 2.87 -26.48
C GLU A 299 12.64 4.02 -27.44
N ARG A 300 11.63 4.56 -28.15
CA ARG A 300 11.81 5.73 -29.02
C ARG A 300 12.35 6.96 -28.28
N LEU A 301 11.88 7.21 -27.06
CA LEU A 301 12.37 8.31 -26.23
C LEU A 301 13.81 8.09 -25.77
N CYS A 302 14.24 6.84 -25.54
CA CYS A 302 15.60 6.52 -25.16
C CYS A 302 16.59 6.54 -26.33
N SER A 303 16.18 6.13 -27.53
CA SER A 303 17.05 6.11 -28.72
C SER A 303 17.30 7.50 -29.32
N GLY A 304 16.39 8.46 -29.12
CA GLY A 304 16.47 9.80 -29.73
C GLY A 304 17.51 10.76 -29.11
N SER A 305 18.11 10.44 -27.96
CA SER A 305 19.10 11.32 -27.31
C SER A 305 20.55 11.12 -27.77
N GLY A 306 20.80 10.23 -28.74
CA GLY A 306 22.15 9.83 -29.14
C GLY A 306 22.82 10.66 -30.23
N SER A 307 22.16 11.67 -30.83
CA SER A 307 22.69 12.33 -32.02
C SER A 307 22.65 13.86 -31.95
N THR A 308 23.87 14.42 -31.93
CA THR A 308 24.28 15.72 -32.49
C THR A 308 23.57 16.99 -32.03
N GLY A 309 24.16 17.67 -31.04
CA GLY A 309 23.85 19.09 -30.79
C GLY A 309 24.57 19.67 -29.59
N ASN A 310 25.74 20.27 -29.82
CA ASN A 310 26.42 21.15 -28.88
C ASN A 310 25.52 22.36 -28.58
N GLY A 311 24.78 22.33 -27.48
CA GLY A 311 23.85 23.40 -27.12
C GLY A 311 23.21 23.20 -25.75
N SER A 312 23.96 23.53 -24.69
CA SER A 312 23.43 23.91 -23.36
C SER A 312 22.16 24.77 -23.49
N ARG A 313 21.08 24.64 -22.71
CA ARG A 313 20.95 24.41 -21.26
C ARG A 313 19.46 24.16 -20.93
N GLY A 314 19.19 23.32 -19.93
CA GLY A 314 18.02 23.50 -19.04
C GLY A 314 16.72 22.79 -19.40
N GLY A 315 16.72 21.46 -19.52
CA GLY A 315 15.49 20.67 -19.72
C GLY A 315 15.53 19.31 -19.03
N SER A 316 15.83 19.28 -17.73
CA SER A 316 15.91 18.05 -16.93
C SER A 316 14.52 17.49 -16.59
N GLY A 317 13.84 16.90 -17.57
CA GLY A 317 12.54 16.27 -17.37
C GLY A 317 12.28 15.01 -18.20
N VAL A 318 13.26 14.52 -18.96
CA VAL A 318 13.07 13.33 -19.79
C VAL A 318 13.06 12.10 -18.89
N SER A 319 11.89 11.45 -18.85
CA SER A 319 11.59 10.23 -18.11
C SER A 319 12.58 9.12 -18.48
N LYS A 320 13.69 9.00 -17.74
CA LYS A 320 14.54 7.80 -17.77
C LYS A 320 13.62 6.61 -17.46
N GLY A 321 13.65 5.61 -18.33
CA GLY A 321 12.97 4.32 -18.09
C GLY A 321 13.31 3.82 -16.69
N MET A 322 12.39 3.06 -16.08
CA MET A 322 12.57 2.56 -14.72
C MET A 322 13.89 1.81 -14.63
N LYS A 323 14.88 2.42 -13.99
CA LYS A 323 16.12 1.76 -13.66
C LYS A 323 15.83 0.93 -12.42
N TRP A 324 15.67 -0.38 -12.61
CA TRP A 324 15.81 -1.29 -11.50
C TRP A 324 17.15 -0.97 -10.83
N GLY A 325 17.13 -0.65 -9.53
CA GLY A 325 18.38 -0.57 -8.78
C GLY A 325 19.14 -1.88 -8.99
N SER A 326 20.48 -1.82 -9.05
CA SER A 326 21.36 -2.99 -9.16
C SER A 326 21.10 -4.06 -8.10
N THR A 327 20.29 -3.73 -7.09
CA THR A 327 20.03 -4.50 -5.90
C THR A 327 18.67 -5.22 -5.91
N VAL A 328 17.87 -5.07 -6.96
CA VAL A 328 16.64 -5.87 -7.10
C VAL A 328 17.00 -7.20 -7.75
N ASP A 329 16.69 -8.29 -7.06
CA ASP A 329 16.86 -9.66 -7.53
C ASP A 329 16.14 -9.92 -8.86
N GLU A 330 16.79 -10.63 -9.79
CA GLU A 330 16.24 -10.89 -11.13
C GLU A 330 14.99 -11.76 -11.07
N ALA A 331 14.91 -12.72 -10.14
CA ALA A 331 13.71 -13.53 -9.98
C ALA A 331 12.51 -12.66 -9.55
N LEU A 332 12.73 -11.71 -8.64
CA LEU A 332 11.68 -10.75 -8.27
C LEU A 332 11.28 -9.83 -9.45
N LYS A 333 12.21 -9.41 -10.32
CA LYS A 333 11.86 -8.63 -11.52
C LYS A 333 10.95 -9.41 -12.44
N GLU A 334 11.28 -10.68 -12.65
CA GLU A 334 10.51 -11.61 -13.46
C GLU A 334 9.11 -11.83 -12.86
N GLU A 335 9.01 -12.06 -11.55
CA GLU A 335 7.72 -12.14 -10.85
C GLU A 335 6.88 -10.86 -11.05
N LEU A 336 7.51 -9.69 -11.01
CA LEU A 336 6.85 -8.39 -11.13
C LEU A 336 6.53 -8.00 -12.59
N ARG A 337 7.04 -8.70 -13.61
CA ARG A 337 6.90 -8.28 -15.02
C ARG A 337 5.44 -8.03 -15.45
N HIS A 338 4.49 -8.77 -14.87
CA HIS A 338 3.06 -8.66 -15.16
C HIS A 338 2.29 -7.83 -14.12
N LEU A 339 2.95 -7.17 -13.16
CA LEU A 339 2.31 -6.40 -12.09
C LEU A 339 1.24 -5.42 -12.59
N GLY A 340 0.00 -5.54 -12.13
CA GLY A 340 -1.08 -4.66 -12.57
C GLY A 340 -1.78 -5.09 -13.87
N ARG A 341 -1.33 -6.18 -14.53
CA ARG A 341 -1.96 -6.75 -15.74
C ARG A 341 -2.95 -7.85 -15.39
N LEU A 342 -3.93 -8.09 -16.26
CA LEU A 342 -5.00 -9.06 -16.04
C LEU A 342 -4.46 -10.46 -16.30
N LEU A 343 -3.46 -10.55 -17.17
CA LEU A 343 -2.66 -11.74 -17.38
C LEU A 343 -2.09 -12.29 -16.06
N ASP A 344 -1.63 -11.42 -15.15
CA ASP A 344 -1.09 -11.86 -13.86
C ASP A 344 -2.15 -12.58 -13.01
N VAL A 345 -3.33 -11.96 -12.91
CA VAL A 345 -4.48 -12.53 -12.21
C VAL A 345 -4.90 -13.86 -12.84
N LYS A 346 -4.95 -13.92 -14.18
CA LYS A 346 -5.33 -15.14 -14.91
C LYS A 346 -4.34 -16.27 -14.66
N LEU A 347 -3.03 -16.01 -14.79
CA LEU A 347 -1.99 -17.02 -14.56
C LEU A 347 -2.10 -17.62 -13.16
N TRP A 348 -2.31 -16.77 -12.15
CA TRP A 348 -2.49 -17.23 -10.78
C TRP A 348 -3.79 -18.04 -10.58
N LEU A 349 -4.90 -17.61 -11.18
CA LEU A 349 -6.15 -18.36 -11.07
C LEU A 349 -6.12 -19.68 -11.83
N ASP A 350 -5.43 -19.74 -12.97
CA ASP A 350 -5.19 -20.99 -13.71
C ASP A 350 -4.38 -21.97 -12.84
N GLU A 351 -3.34 -21.48 -12.15
CA GLU A 351 -2.56 -22.27 -11.17
C GLU A 351 -3.44 -22.79 -10.03
N MET A 352 -4.27 -21.93 -9.42
CA MET A 352 -5.22 -22.32 -8.37
C MET A 352 -6.32 -23.30 -8.82
N VAL A 353 -6.57 -23.39 -10.12
CA VAL A 353 -7.60 -24.26 -10.70
C VAL A 353 -6.98 -25.56 -11.24
N SER A 354 -5.66 -25.63 -11.39
CA SER A 354 -4.95 -26.81 -11.87
C SER A 354 -5.26 -28.04 -11.00
N PRO A 355 -5.54 -29.22 -11.58
CA PRO A 355 -5.76 -30.45 -10.82
C PRO A 355 -4.61 -30.78 -9.86
N GLU A 356 -3.38 -30.42 -10.23
CA GLU A 356 -2.17 -30.63 -9.43
C GLU A 356 -2.21 -29.86 -8.10
N SER A 357 -2.96 -28.75 -8.03
CA SER A 357 -3.16 -27.99 -6.78
C SER A 357 -4.07 -28.70 -5.76
N SER A 358 -4.76 -29.76 -6.17
CA SER A 358 -5.73 -30.48 -5.34
C SER A 358 -5.21 -31.75 -4.67
N GLY A 359 -3.91 -32.03 -4.79
CA GLY A 359 -3.26 -33.09 -4.01
C GLY A 359 -3.47 -32.85 -2.51
N ASP A 360 -3.68 -33.93 -1.75
CA ASP A 360 -3.92 -33.93 -0.29
C ASP A 360 -2.76 -33.30 0.53
N GLY A 361 -1.66 -32.92 -0.14
CA GLY A 361 -0.56 -32.13 0.41
C GLY A 361 -0.93 -30.66 0.56
N SER A 362 -0.99 -30.20 1.80
CA SER A 362 -1.43 -28.86 2.24
C SER A 362 -0.73 -27.64 1.63
N GLU A 363 0.35 -27.79 0.86
CA GLU A 363 1.23 -26.68 0.47
C GLU A 363 0.62 -25.73 -0.58
N ASN A 364 -0.25 -26.26 -1.46
CA ASN A 364 -0.89 -25.47 -2.52
C ASN A 364 -2.19 -24.81 -2.10
N ARG A 365 -2.57 -24.94 -0.83
CA ARG A 365 -3.72 -24.25 -0.26
C ARG A 365 -3.54 -22.72 -0.39
N PRO A 366 -4.50 -21.96 -0.97
CA PRO A 366 -4.46 -20.51 -0.85
C PRO A 366 -4.65 -20.16 0.62
N TRP A 367 -3.77 -19.30 1.13
CA TRP A 367 -3.75 -18.90 2.55
C TRP A 367 -3.75 -20.08 3.55
N PRO A 368 -2.70 -20.90 3.58
CA PRO A 368 -2.65 -22.02 4.52
C PRO A 368 -2.68 -21.56 5.99
N SER A 369 -2.20 -20.35 6.28
CA SER A 369 -2.10 -19.79 7.63
C SER A 369 -3.21 -18.81 8.00
N LEU A 370 -4.15 -18.46 7.11
CA LEU A 370 -5.12 -17.40 7.38
C LEU A 370 -6.15 -17.84 8.41
N ARG A 371 -6.15 -17.14 9.54
CA ARG A 371 -7.04 -17.38 10.68
C ARG A 371 -8.19 -16.40 10.71
N MET A 372 -7.90 -15.13 10.44
CA MET A 372 -8.86 -14.04 10.63
C MET A 372 -8.93 -13.16 9.39
N ILE A 373 -10.16 -12.83 8.98
CA ILE A 373 -10.43 -11.89 7.91
C ILE A 373 -11.59 -10.94 8.23
N ALA A 374 -11.43 -9.67 7.85
CA ALA A 374 -12.45 -8.65 7.89
C ALA A 374 -12.49 -7.91 6.56
N ILE A 375 -13.62 -8.00 5.84
CA ILE A 375 -13.86 -7.28 4.60
C ILE A 375 -14.99 -6.29 4.82
N ALA A 376 -14.66 -5.01 4.65
CA ALA A 376 -15.57 -3.88 4.75
C ALA A 376 -16.36 -3.88 6.08
N CYS A 377 -15.66 -4.24 7.16
CA CYS A 377 -16.19 -4.22 8.52
C CYS A 377 -15.08 -3.76 9.46
N ASN A 378 -15.37 -2.83 10.39
CA ASN A 378 -14.40 -2.35 11.37
C ASN A 378 -14.24 -3.29 12.58
N ARG A 379 -14.41 -4.60 12.37
CA ARG A 379 -14.16 -5.59 13.42
C ARG A 379 -12.65 -5.72 13.58
N VAL A 380 -12.13 -5.17 14.67
CA VAL A 380 -10.70 -5.18 15.04
C VAL A 380 -10.06 -6.57 14.89
N TYR A 381 -10.82 -7.63 15.20
CA TYR A 381 -10.29 -9.00 15.17
C TYR A 381 -10.67 -9.81 13.94
N GLY A 382 -11.57 -9.32 13.07
CA GLY A 382 -12.14 -10.10 11.97
C GLY A 382 -12.91 -11.36 12.39
N SER A 383 -13.09 -12.30 11.46
CA SER A 383 -13.67 -13.62 11.73
C SER A 383 -13.03 -14.70 10.85
N PRO A 384 -13.18 -16.01 11.16
CA PRO A 384 -12.66 -17.06 10.30
C PRO A 384 -13.17 -16.93 8.85
N PRO A 385 -12.37 -17.29 7.81
CA PRO A 385 -12.72 -17.09 6.41
C PRO A 385 -14.11 -17.58 6.01
N LEU A 386 -14.51 -18.76 6.51
CA LEU A 386 -15.83 -19.32 6.24
C LEU A 386 -16.97 -18.49 6.86
N SER A 387 -16.78 -17.99 8.07
CA SER A 387 -17.76 -17.15 8.76
C SER A 387 -17.91 -15.79 8.06
N GLU A 388 -16.80 -15.20 7.65
CA GLU A 388 -16.79 -13.94 6.91
C GLU A 388 -17.45 -14.09 5.54
N PHE A 389 -17.19 -15.18 4.83
CA PHE A 389 -17.84 -15.49 3.55
C PHE A 389 -19.37 -15.53 3.69
N TYR A 390 -19.90 -16.28 4.66
CA TYR A 390 -21.35 -16.34 4.90
C TYR A 390 -21.94 -15.01 5.38
N ARG A 391 -21.17 -14.18 6.09
CA ARG A 391 -21.60 -12.82 6.43
C ARG A 391 -21.77 -11.97 5.17
N LEU A 392 -20.80 -12.02 4.25
CA LEU A 392 -20.83 -11.27 2.99
C LEU A 392 -21.94 -11.77 2.04
N GLU A 393 -22.19 -13.08 2.00
CA GLU A 393 -23.30 -13.68 1.28
C GLU A 393 -24.66 -13.15 1.78
N ARG A 394 -24.90 -13.20 3.09
CA ARG A 394 -26.13 -12.67 3.69
C ARG A 394 -26.29 -11.17 3.46
N ALA A 395 -25.22 -10.40 3.61
CA ALA A 395 -25.24 -8.97 3.32
C ALA A 395 -25.62 -8.68 1.84
N ARG A 396 -25.12 -9.50 0.90
CA ARG A 396 -25.49 -9.40 -0.53
C ARG A 396 -26.96 -9.71 -0.76
N GLU A 397 -27.50 -10.73 -0.12
CA GLU A 397 -28.91 -11.10 -0.24
C GLU A 397 -29.82 -10.01 0.31
N TYR A 398 -29.49 -9.48 1.48
CA TYR A 398 -30.18 -8.34 2.07
C TYR A 398 -30.17 -7.12 1.14
N ALA A 399 -29.00 -6.76 0.58
CA ALA A 399 -28.90 -5.66 -0.37
C ALA A 399 -29.74 -5.89 -1.64
N ARG A 400 -29.87 -7.13 -2.13
CA ARG A 400 -30.75 -7.46 -3.26
C ARG A 400 -32.23 -7.32 -2.90
N TYR A 401 -32.60 -7.67 -1.67
CA TYR A 401 -33.96 -7.52 -1.17
C TYR A 401 -34.34 -6.05 -1.05
N GLU A 402 -33.50 -5.23 -0.43
CA GLU A 402 -33.72 -3.78 -0.28
C GLU A 402 -33.87 -3.07 -1.63
N ASN A 403 -33.05 -3.41 -2.64
CA ASN A 403 -33.16 -2.80 -3.98
C ASN A 403 -34.44 -3.18 -4.76
N ARG A 404 -35.24 -4.14 -4.27
CA ARG A 404 -36.52 -4.51 -4.89
C ARG A 404 -37.72 -3.81 -4.27
N ARG A 405 -37.56 -3.24 -3.07
CA ARG A 405 -38.56 -2.40 -2.42
C ARG A 405 -38.47 -1.00 -2.99
#